data_AF-A0A1W9P2P1-F1
#
_entry.id   AF-A0A1W9P2P1-F1
#
_cell.length_a   1.000
_cell.length_b   1.000
_cell.length_c   1.000
_cell.angle_alpha   90.00
_cell.angle_beta   90.00
_cell.angle_gamma   90.00
#
_symmetry.space_group_name_H-M   'P 1'
#
loop_
_entity.id
_entity.type
_entity.pdbx_description
1 polymer ?
#
loop_
_entity_poly.entity_id
_entity_poly.type
_entity_poly.pdbx_seq_one_letter_code
_entity_poly.pdbx_strand_id
1 'polypeptide(L)'
;MTSLRLINKLATMRKIYLFFILAISVYLTIACALPRNKKVHLYYGEQPPHRFIRVLKVSPQAVTFEIRIKFPQAHLYHIIADKNDNFLAEGWFPTAKNPRGIYRVTMRPKKGLIFQPGKTYYLCIGETSPEQTLYSSSNYKCLVYYPFTIPLR
;
A
#
# COMPACT_ATOMS: atom_id res chain seq x y z
N MET A 1 33.96 -57.54 24.33
CA MET A 1 34.28 -56.16 23.91
C MET A 1 33.38 -55.67 22.75
N THR A 2 32.10 -56.07 22.72
CA THR A 2 31.14 -55.80 21.62
C THR A 2 29.91 -55.00 22.06
N SER A 3 29.59 -54.98 23.37
CA SER A 3 28.40 -54.30 23.92
C SER A 3 28.50 -52.76 23.93
N LEU A 4 29.67 -52.18 24.26
CA LEU A 4 29.85 -50.72 24.33
C LEU A 4 29.71 -50.00 22.96
N ARG A 5 30.02 -50.68 21.85
CA ARG A 5 29.93 -50.08 20.50
C ARG A 5 28.48 -49.93 20.01
N LEU A 6 27.56 -50.76 20.47
CA LEU A 6 26.13 -50.67 20.12
C LEU A 6 25.44 -49.51 20.84
N ILE A 7 25.74 -49.30 22.12
CA ILE A 7 25.15 -48.25 22.96
C ILE A 7 25.53 -46.86 22.43
N ASN A 8 26.80 -46.69 22.04
CA ASN A 8 27.28 -45.44 21.45
C ASN A 8 26.63 -45.16 20.08
N LYS A 9 26.43 -46.17 19.22
CA LYS A 9 25.74 -45.99 17.93
C LYS A 9 24.26 -45.62 18.10
N LEU A 10 23.55 -46.21 19.08
CA LEU A 10 22.17 -45.83 19.38
C LEU A 10 22.06 -44.38 19.89
N ALA A 11 23.01 -43.93 20.72
CA ALA A 11 23.03 -42.56 21.22
C ALA A 11 23.30 -41.53 20.11
N THR A 12 24.18 -41.85 19.14
CA THR A 12 24.46 -40.98 17.99
C THR A 12 23.28 -40.91 17.02
N MET A 13 22.62 -42.05 16.74
CA MET A 13 21.40 -42.11 15.92
C MET A 13 20.26 -41.30 16.52
N ARG A 14 20.07 -41.37 17.85
CA ARG A 14 19.06 -40.59 18.58
C ARG A 14 19.33 -39.08 18.54
N LYS A 15 20.60 -38.66 18.58
CA LYS A 15 20.99 -37.24 18.44
C LYS A 15 20.74 -36.73 17.02
N ILE A 16 21.02 -37.53 16.00
CA ILE A 16 20.72 -37.18 14.59
C ILE A 16 19.22 -37.03 14.38
N TYR A 17 18.42 -37.95 14.91
CA TYR A 17 16.95 -37.89 14.79
C TYR A 17 16.36 -36.66 15.50
N LEU A 18 16.85 -36.32 16.69
CA LEU A 18 16.46 -35.10 17.40
C LEU A 18 16.83 -33.83 16.63
N PHE A 19 18.00 -33.80 15.98
CA PHE A 19 18.43 -32.68 15.14
C PHE A 19 17.54 -32.51 13.91
N PHE A 20 17.13 -33.61 13.27
CA PHE A 20 16.20 -33.59 12.14
C PHE A 20 14.81 -33.09 12.54
N ILE A 21 14.27 -33.54 13.68
CA ILE A 21 12.98 -33.06 14.18
C ILE A 21 13.04 -31.56 14.48
N LEU A 22 14.12 -31.08 15.10
CA LEU A 22 14.31 -29.66 15.40
C LEU A 22 14.45 -28.82 14.12
N ALA A 23 15.17 -29.33 13.12
CA ALA A 23 15.31 -28.64 11.83
C ALA A 23 13.96 -28.55 11.10
N ILE A 24 13.15 -29.62 11.12
CA ILE A 24 11.82 -29.65 10.52
C ILE A 24 10.87 -28.69 11.26
N SER A 25 10.90 -28.66 12.59
CA SER A 25 10.05 -27.75 13.38
C SER A 25 10.39 -26.28 13.13
N VAL A 26 11.68 -25.93 13.02
CA VAL A 26 12.13 -24.58 12.65
C VAL A 26 11.74 -24.22 11.21
N TYR A 27 11.78 -25.17 10.28
CA TYR A 27 11.36 -24.92 8.90
C TYR A 27 9.85 -24.68 8.78
N LEU A 28 9.04 -25.43 9.55
CA LEU A 28 7.58 -25.28 9.61
C LEU A 28 7.14 -23.94 10.21
N THR A 29 7.89 -23.37 11.17
CA THR A 29 7.53 -22.05 11.74
C THR A 29 7.80 -20.89 10.79
N ILE A 30 8.80 -21.00 9.89
CA ILE A 30 9.11 -19.94 8.92
C ILE A 30 8.13 -19.94 7.74
N ALA A 31 7.62 -21.11 7.33
CA ALA A 31 6.71 -21.24 6.19
C ALA A 31 5.33 -20.58 6.42
N CYS A 32 4.91 -20.40 7.68
CA CYS A 32 3.61 -19.81 8.02
C CYS A 32 3.60 -18.27 7.95
N ALA A 33 4.76 -17.63 7.79
CA ALA A 33 4.89 -16.17 7.82
C ALA A 33 4.93 -15.50 6.43
N LEU A 34 4.63 -16.23 5.34
CA LEU A 34 4.65 -15.66 4.00
C LEU A 34 3.50 -14.62 3.84
N PRO A 35 3.81 -13.33 3.61
CA PRO A 35 2.79 -12.32 3.41
C PRO A 35 2.00 -12.63 2.13
N ARG A 36 0.70 -12.85 2.29
CA ARG A 36 -0.22 -12.99 1.15
C ARG A 36 -0.25 -11.64 0.43
N ASN A 37 0.17 -11.60 -0.83
CA ASN A 37 0.00 -10.42 -1.70
C ASN A 37 -1.49 -10.17 -1.93
N LYS A 38 -2.12 -9.51 -0.97
CA LYS A 38 -3.54 -9.21 -1.00
C LYS A 38 -3.72 -7.92 -1.80
N LYS A 39 -4.45 -7.99 -2.92
CA LYS A 39 -4.75 -6.81 -3.72
C LYS A 39 -5.71 -5.90 -2.94
N VAL A 40 -5.41 -4.60 -2.95
CA VAL A 40 -6.27 -3.56 -2.35
C VAL A 40 -7.32 -3.13 -3.37
N HIS A 41 -8.56 -3.04 -2.93
CA HIS A 41 -9.68 -2.47 -3.67
C HIS A 41 -10.05 -1.13 -3.08
N LEU A 42 -10.15 -0.10 -3.92
CA LEU A 42 -10.53 1.23 -3.46
C LEU A 42 -12.06 1.31 -3.35
N TYR A 43 -12.55 1.52 -2.14
CA TYR A 43 -13.97 1.77 -1.90
C TYR A 43 -14.24 3.27 -1.98
N TYR A 44 -15.20 3.64 -2.82
CA TYR A 44 -15.48 5.04 -3.17
C TYR A 44 -16.04 5.80 -1.96
N GLY A 45 -15.38 6.89 -1.62
CA GLY A 45 -15.83 7.86 -0.63
C GLY A 45 -16.74 8.93 -1.25
N GLU A 46 -16.72 10.11 -0.65
CA GLU A 46 -17.36 11.28 -1.24
C GLU A 46 -16.75 11.62 -2.61
N GLN A 47 -17.60 12.02 -3.54
CA GLN A 47 -17.20 12.46 -4.88
C GLN A 47 -17.40 13.98 -4.98
N PRO A 48 -16.43 14.78 -4.52
CA PRO A 48 -16.60 16.22 -4.47
C PRO A 48 -16.66 16.81 -5.89
N PRO A 49 -17.51 17.83 -6.12
CA PRO A 49 -17.52 18.56 -7.39
C PRO A 49 -16.15 19.15 -7.76
N HIS A 50 -15.89 19.35 -9.06
CA HIS A 50 -14.65 19.93 -9.60
C HIS A 50 -14.25 21.29 -9.01
N ARG A 51 -15.17 22.05 -8.42
CA ARG A 51 -14.85 23.31 -7.72
C ARG A 51 -14.02 23.12 -6.45
N PHE A 52 -14.09 21.93 -5.85
CA PHE A 52 -13.38 21.59 -4.62
C PHE A 52 -12.05 20.90 -4.86
N ILE A 53 -11.88 20.20 -5.98
CA ILE A 53 -10.60 19.60 -6.37
C ILE A 53 -10.30 19.97 -7.81
N ARG A 54 -9.18 20.67 -8.00
CA ARG A 54 -8.71 21.10 -9.32
C ARG A 54 -7.35 20.51 -9.59
N VAL A 55 -7.14 20.07 -10.82
CA VAL A 55 -5.83 19.68 -11.31
C VAL A 55 -5.16 20.93 -11.88
N LEU A 56 -4.07 21.38 -11.24
CA LEU A 56 -3.36 22.60 -11.62
C LEU A 56 -2.30 22.35 -12.69
N LYS A 57 -1.55 21.26 -12.54
CA LYS A 57 -0.46 20.90 -13.44
C LYS A 57 -0.42 19.39 -13.62
N VAL A 58 -0.23 18.96 -14.86
CA VAL A 58 -0.16 17.55 -15.23
C VAL A 58 1.02 17.34 -16.18
N SER A 59 1.85 16.35 -15.85
CA SER A 59 2.86 15.78 -16.74
C SER A 59 2.96 14.27 -16.50
N PRO A 60 3.66 13.52 -17.36
CA PRO A 60 3.91 12.09 -17.13
C PRO A 60 4.64 11.79 -15.81
N GLN A 61 5.35 12.77 -15.24
CA GLN A 61 6.18 12.63 -14.04
C GLN A 61 5.53 13.20 -12.78
N ALA A 62 4.50 14.05 -12.89
CA ALA A 62 3.88 14.66 -11.73
C ALA A 62 2.46 15.17 -12.02
N VAL A 63 1.60 15.10 -11.00
CA VAL A 63 0.30 15.75 -10.99
C VAL A 63 0.20 16.63 -9.76
N THR A 64 -0.20 17.88 -9.94
CA THR A 64 -0.43 18.83 -8.85
C THR A 64 -1.93 19.10 -8.73
N PHE A 65 -2.47 18.85 -7.55
CA PHE A 65 -3.85 19.17 -7.18
C PHE A 65 -3.90 20.41 -6.31
N GLU A 66 -4.98 21.17 -6.45
CA GLU A 66 -5.47 22.11 -5.46
C GLU A 66 -6.74 21.53 -4.85
N ILE A 67 -6.73 21.33 -3.55
CA ILE A 67 -7.81 20.72 -2.78
C ILE A 67 -8.36 21.81 -1.86
N ARG A 68 -9.66 22.07 -1.96
CA ARG A 68 -10.42 23.10 -1.23
C ARG A 68 -11.44 22.44 -0.31
N ILE A 69 -10.99 21.42 0.40
CA ILE A 69 -11.81 20.65 1.36
C ILE A 69 -11.12 20.77 2.70
N LYS A 70 -11.88 21.19 3.72
CA LYS A 70 -11.39 21.29 5.09
C LYS A 70 -11.53 19.94 5.78
N PHE A 71 -10.40 19.27 5.97
CA PHE A 71 -10.32 18.05 6.77
C PHE A 71 -9.96 18.37 8.22
N PRO A 72 -10.49 17.62 9.21
CA PRO A 72 -10.08 17.76 10.60
C PRO A 72 -8.65 17.23 10.84
N GLN A 73 -8.19 16.26 10.05
CA GLN A 73 -6.85 15.69 10.16
C GLN A 73 -5.80 16.64 9.57
N ALA A 74 -4.65 16.77 10.24
CA ALA A 74 -3.55 17.61 9.77
C ALA A 74 -2.74 17.00 8.60
N HIS A 75 -2.79 15.68 8.44
CA HIS A 75 -2.18 14.94 7.35
C HIS A 75 -3.15 13.85 6.89
N LEU A 76 -3.17 13.59 5.58
CA LEU A 76 -3.95 12.50 5.00
C LEU A 76 -3.11 11.76 3.95
N TYR A 77 -3.41 10.49 3.76
CA TYR A 77 -2.77 9.66 2.76
C TYR A 77 -3.46 9.86 1.42
N HIS A 78 -2.69 10.20 0.39
CA HIS A 78 -3.21 10.41 -0.96
C HIS A 78 -2.69 9.31 -1.87
N ILE A 79 -3.56 8.78 -2.74
CA ILE A 79 -3.25 7.72 -3.69
C ILE A 79 -3.77 8.16 -5.06
N ILE A 80 -2.96 8.01 -6.09
CA ILE A 80 -3.41 8.04 -7.49
C ILE A 80 -3.45 6.61 -7.99
N ALA A 81 -4.63 6.14 -8.37
CA ALA A 81 -4.84 4.83 -8.95
C ALA A 81 -5.42 4.90 -10.36
N ASP A 82 -5.22 3.85 -11.16
CA ASP A 82 -5.99 3.67 -12.40
C ASP A 82 -7.34 2.98 -12.12
N LYS A 83 -8.13 2.76 -13.18
CA LYS A 83 -9.44 2.09 -13.11
C LYS A 83 -9.41 0.66 -12.55
N ASN A 84 -8.24 0.03 -12.46
CA ASN A 84 -8.06 -1.34 -11.98
C ASN A 84 -7.46 -1.37 -10.57
N ASP A 85 -7.51 -0.25 -9.86
CA ASP A 85 -6.92 -0.01 -8.53
C ASP A 85 -5.39 -0.22 -8.49
N ASN A 86 -4.68 -0.02 -9.60
CA ASN A 86 -3.22 -0.05 -9.58
C ASN A 86 -2.68 1.29 -9.06
N PHE A 87 -1.96 1.27 -7.94
CA PHE A 87 -1.45 2.48 -7.31
C PHE A 87 -0.21 2.99 -8.04
N LEU A 88 -0.36 4.11 -8.74
CA LEU A 88 0.71 4.74 -9.49
C LEU A 88 1.50 5.73 -8.65
N ALA A 89 0.85 6.43 -7.72
CA ALA A 89 1.50 7.37 -6.79
C ALA A 89 0.82 7.30 -5.43
N GLU A 90 1.57 7.48 -4.35
CA GLU A 90 1.01 7.49 -3.00
C GLU A 90 1.90 8.27 -2.02
N GLY A 91 1.32 8.75 -0.92
CA GLY A 91 2.10 9.37 0.16
C GLY A 91 1.26 10.13 1.18
N TRP A 92 1.90 10.48 2.29
CA TRP A 92 1.34 11.36 3.31
C TRP A 92 1.55 12.83 2.94
N PHE A 93 0.49 13.63 2.99
CA PHE A 93 0.55 15.05 2.69
C PHE A 93 -0.15 15.87 3.77
N PRO A 94 0.38 17.06 4.11
CA PRO A 94 -0.26 17.98 5.04
C PRO A 94 -1.55 18.54 4.42
N THR A 95 -2.59 18.67 5.23
CA THR A 95 -3.85 19.31 4.86
C THR A 95 -3.82 20.81 5.23
N ALA A 96 -4.82 21.55 4.76
CA ALA A 96 -4.93 22.98 5.07
C ALA A 96 -5.22 23.22 6.55
N LYS A 97 -4.32 23.93 7.24
CA LYS A 97 -4.54 24.46 8.60
C LYS A 97 -5.31 25.78 8.61
N ASN A 98 -5.42 26.45 7.46
CA ASN A 98 -6.05 27.76 7.34
C ASN A 98 -7.59 27.64 7.27
N PRO A 99 -8.34 28.68 7.66
CA PRO A 99 -9.81 28.67 7.63
C PRO A 99 -10.40 28.52 6.22
N ARG A 100 -9.63 28.82 5.17
CA ARG A 100 -10.06 28.64 3.78
C ARG A 100 -10.07 27.17 3.33
N GLY A 101 -9.40 26.27 4.06
CA GLY A 101 -9.39 24.84 3.74
C GLY A 101 -8.70 24.51 2.42
N ILE A 102 -7.78 25.36 1.93
CA ILE A 102 -7.10 25.18 0.65
C ILE A 102 -5.67 24.71 0.85
N TYR A 103 -5.30 23.61 0.22
CA TYR A 103 -3.93 23.11 0.16
C TYR A 103 -3.60 22.53 -1.22
N ARG A 104 -2.31 22.35 -1.49
CA ARG A 104 -1.80 21.84 -2.76
C ARG A 104 -0.94 20.61 -2.52
N VAL A 105 -1.12 19.62 -3.39
CA VAL A 105 -0.40 18.35 -3.32
C VAL A 105 0.19 18.06 -4.68
N THR A 106 1.50 17.82 -4.74
CA THR A 106 2.17 17.34 -5.96
C THR A 106 2.59 15.90 -5.75
N MET A 107 2.01 15.00 -6.53
CA MET A 107 2.27 13.56 -6.47
C MET A 107 3.08 13.13 -7.68
N ARG A 108 4.04 12.25 -7.46
CA ARG A 108 4.88 11.65 -8.50
C ARG A 108 4.63 10.15 -8.58
N PRO A 109 4.67 9.55 -9.77
CA PRO A 109 4.59 8.10 -9.89
C PRO A 109 5.68 7.39 -9.08
N LYS A 110 5.38 6.18 -8.63
CA LYS A 110 6.37 5.23 -8.09
C LYS A 110 7.44 4.97 -9.15
N LYS A 111 8.62 4.56 -8.69
CA LYS A 111 9.78 4.31 -9.56
C LYS A 111 9.41 3.36 -10.71
N GLY A 112 9.75 3.75 -11.94
CA GLY A 112 9.49 2.96 -13.14
C GLY A 112 8.08 3.12 -13.73
N LEU A 113 7.20 3.91 -13.10
CA LEU A 113 5.88 4.23 -13.62
C LEU A 113 5.85 5.67 -14.18
N ILE A 114 4.94 5.90 -15.12
CA ILE A 114 4.60 7.22 -15.64
C ILE A 114 3.09 7.36 -15.74
N PHE A 115 2.59 8.59 -15.66
CA PHE A 115 1.22 8.86 -16.04
C PHE A 115 1.08 9.00 -17.56
N GLN A 116 0.05 8.39 -18.12
CA GLN A 116 -0.21 8.33 -19.56
C GLN A 116 -1.19 9.42 -19.98
N PRO A 117 -0.91 10.18 -21.06
CA PRO A 117 -1.87 11.09 -21.67
C PRO A 117 -3.15 10.39 -22.10
N GLY A 118 -4.28 11.09 -22.02
CA GLY A 118 -5.62 10.58 -22.35
C GLY A 118 -6.22 9.60 -21.36
N LYS A 119 -5.45 9.15 -20.35
CA LYS A 119 -5.93 8.17 -19.38
C LYS A 119 -6.60 8.85 -18.18
N THR A 120 -7.70 8.25 -17.75
CA THR A 120 -8.39 8.62 -16.50
C THR A 120 -7.77 7.88 -15.32
N TYR A 121 -7.58 8.63 -14.24
CA TYR A 121 -7.06 8.20 -12.97
C TYR A 121 -7.97 8.70 -11.86
N TYR A 122 -7.73 8.19 -10.65
CA TYR A 122 -8.54 8.50 -9.48
C TYR A 122 -7.64 8.94 -8.34
N LEU A 123 -7.91 10.13 -7.81
CA LEU A 123 -7.35 10.59 -6.55
C LEU A 123 -8.22 10.03 -5.42
N CYS A 124 -7.64 9.13 -4.62
CA CYS A 124 -8.20 8.67 -3.36
C CYS A 124 -7.47 9.37 -2.21
N ILE A 125 -8.22 9.96 -1.28
CA ILE A 125 -7.69 10.52 -0.04
C ILE A 125 -8.23 9.69 1.12
N GLY A 126 -7.38 9.16 1.98
CA GLY A 126 -7.77 8.34 3.13
C GLY A 126 -7.00 8.68 4.41
N GLU A 127 -7.48 8.15 5.53
CA GLU A 127 -6.92 8.43 6.87
C GLU A 127 -5.72 7.54 7.23
N THR A 128 -5.59 6.37 6.60
CA THR A 128 -4.54 5.39 6.86
C THR A 128 -3.74 5.08 5.60
N SER A 129 -2.60 4.39 5.70
CA SER A 129 -1.96 3.82 4.51
C SER A 129 -2.62 2.50 4.11
N PRO A 130 -2.60 2.11 2.82
CA PRO A 130 -3.11 0.81 2.37
C PRO A 130 -2.41 -0.37 3.05
N GLU A 131 -1.11 -0.24 3.31
CA GLU A 131 -0.32 -1.26 4.02
C GLU A 131 -0.90 -1.54 5.41
N GLN A 132 -1.31 -0.50 6.14
CA GLN A 132 -1.97 -0.66 7.44
C GLN A 132 -3.35 -1.29 7.32
N THR A 133 -4.11 -0.96 6.26
CA THR A 133 -5.44 -1.55 6.02
C THR A 133 -5.36 -3.02 5.65
N LEU A 134 -4.32 -3.45 4.94
CA LEU A 134 -4.15 -4.82 4.47
C LEU A 134 -4.08 -5.87 5.58
N TYR A 135 -3.67 -5.49 6.79
CA TYR A 135 -3.69 -6.38 7.95
C TYR A 135 -5.11 -6.86 8.32
N SER A 136 -6.13 -6.04 8.08
CA SER A 136 -7.52 -6.33 8.48
C SER A 136 -8.47 -6.51 7.29
N SER A 137 -8.23 -5.85 6.15
CA SER A 137 -9.17 -5.79 5.03
C SER A 137 -8.48 -5.63 3.69
N SER A 138 -9.12 -6.13 2.61
CA SER A 138 -8.72 -5.78 1.23
C SER A 138 -9.31 -4.46 0.76
N ASN A 139 -10.30 -3.94 1.47
CA ASN A 139 -11.05 -2.77 1.06
C ASN A 139 -10.46 -1.55 1.75
N TYR A 140 -9.91 -0.65 0.95
CA TYR A 140 -9.39 0.63 1.43
C TYR A 140 -10.44 1.71 1.20
N LYS A 141 -10.93 2.31 2.28
CA LYS A 141 -11.97 3.33 2.23
C LYS A 141 -11.36 4.70 1.93
N CYS A 142 -11.72 5.27 0.80
CA CYS A 142 -11.43 6.66 0.50
C CYS A 142 -12.40 7.55 1.30
N LEU A 143 -11.91 8.65 1.87
CA LEU A 143 -12.74 9.80 2.28
C LEU A 143 -13.23 10.55 1.04
N VAL A 144 -12.31 10.78 0.11
CA VAL A 144 -12.57 11.40 -1.18
C VAL A 144 -12.12 10.49 -2.30
N TYR A 145 -12.97 10.31 -3.30
CA TYR A 145 -12.66 9.60 -4.54
C TYR A 145 -12.98 10.51 -5.73
N TYR A 146 -11.94 11.05 -6.36
CA TYR A 146 -12.08 12.08 -7.39
C TYR A 146 -11.46 11.63 -8.72
N PRO A 147 -12.26 11.47 -9.80
CA PRO A 147 -11.73 11.14 -11.11
C PRO A 147 -11.08 12.35 -11.78
N PHE A 148 -9.98 12.12 -12.48
CA PHE A 148 -9.34 13.13 -13.32
C PHE A 148 -8.69 12.49 -14.55
N THR A 149 -8.66 13.21 -15.66
CA THR A 149 -8.07 12.74 -16.92
C THR A 149 -6.85 13.57 -17.25
N ILE A 150 -5.77 12.91 -17.67
CA ILE A 150 -4.62 13.60 -18.21
C ILE A 150 -4.94 14.00 -19.65
N PRO A 151 -4.84 15.28 -20.03
CA PRO A 151 -5.15 15.70 -21.39
C PRO A 151 -4.21 15.04 -22.41
N LEU A 152 -4.77 14.65 -23.55
CA LEU A 152 -4.01 14.37 -24.78
C LEU A 152 -3.44 15.73 -25.22
N ARG A 153 -2.12 15.86 -25.26
CA ARG A 153 -1.50 17.04 -25.87
C ARG A 153 -1.49 16.87 -27.38
#